data_AF-A0A7S1HVI2-F1
#
_entry.id   AF-A0A7S1HVI2-F1
#
_cell.length_a   1.000
_cell.length_b   1.000
_cell.length_c   1.000
_cell.angle_alpha   90.00
_cell.angle_beta   90.00
_cell.angle_gamma   90.00
#
_symmetry.space_group_name_H-M   'P 1'
#
loop_
_entity.id
_entity.type
_entity.pdbx_description
1 polymer ?
#
loop_
_entity_poly.entity_id
_entity_poly.type
_entity_poly.pdbx_seq_one_letter_code
_entity_poly.pdbx_strand_id
1 'polypeptide(L)'
;LKKEALDELGLPLNVQRGMVDRLVVDIPWMHLSSRPLIISIDSMYLSATENTFTAAFDRQDFAHLQQQQKDRALHTFEIERQAQEAARKAMEDTELAQKSGWFSGLIESIINNIKVSIKQVHVRMEIMDTEECVPKPFVLGLQMRSLSLQTCDEHYQPLFVKAVGSDVTHKTLMLQDLAAFVDHTGMVQTEGLTDQEWWEYMGKMDVRHDYIVQPMDVKVRLSLRSASAPAKLGPRIKLNVILSSLNLTLSHEQLGALVRLPTCV
;
A
#
# COMPACT_ATOMS: atom_id res chain seq x y z
N LEU A 1 10.10 5.65 8.84
CA LEU A 1 8.81 4.93 8.82
C LEU A 1 8.78 4.01 10.03
N LYS A 2 7.75 4.12 10.86
CA LYS A 2 7.66 3.27 12.05
C LYS A 2 7.00 1.93 11.70
N LYS A 3 7.34 0.88 12.46
CA LYS A 3 6.77 -0.46 12.31
C LYS A 3 5.24 -0.45 12.41
N GLU A 4 4.70 0.35 13.34
CA GLU A 4 3.25 0.44 13.58
C GLU A 4 2.47 0.96 12.36
N ALA A 5 3.09 1.78 11.50
CA ALA A 5 2.43 2.34 10.31
C ALA A 5 2.20 1.29 9.20
N LEU A 6 2.98 0.20 9.20
CA LEU A 6 2.83 -0.90 8.23
C LEU A 6 1.97 -2.03 8.79
N ASP A 7 1.94 -2.19 10.11
CA ASP A 7 0.96 -3.03 10.81
C ASP A 7 -0.49 -2.55 10.57
N GLU A 8 -0.72 -1.23 10.53
CA GLU A 8 -2.02 -0.64 10.15
C GLU A 8 -2.43 -0.97 8.70
N LEU A 9 -1.45 -1.18 7.80
CA LEU A 9 -1.69 -1.58 6.41
C LEU A 9 -1.91 -3.09 6.25
N GLY A 10 -1.84 -3.87 7.33
CA GLY A 10 -2.05 -5.32 7.33
C GLY A 10 -0.96 -6.09 6.57
N LEU A 11 0.20 -5.49 6.35
CA LEU A 11 1.31 -6.13 5.65
C LEU A 11 2.12 -6.95 6.67
N PRO A 12 2.32 -8.27 6.47
CA PRO A 12 3.08 -9.12 7.39
C PRO A 12 4.59 -8.91 7.21
N LEU A 13 5.06 -7.67 7.39
CA LEU A 13 6.44 -7.26 7.15
C LEU A 13 7.04 -6.69 8.44
N ASN A 14 8.12 -7.30 8.95
CA ASN A 14 8.90 -6.67 10.01
C ASN A 14 9.90 -5.67 9.41
N VAL A 15 9.59 -4.40 9.63
CA VAL A 15 10.33 -3.29 9.03
C VAL A 15 11.53 -2.99 9.91
N GLN A 16 12.74 -3.20 9.37
CA GLN A 16 13.97 -2.83 10.05
C GLN A 16 14.21 -1.33 9.96
N ARG A 17 14.11 -0.78 8.74
CA ARG A 17 14.41 0.63 8.46
C ARG A 17 13.54 1.13 7.33
N GLY A 18 13.10 2.38 7.42
CA GLY A 18 12.45 3.03 6.29
C GLY A 18 12.54 4.54 6.38
N MET A 19 12.80 5.20 5.26
CA MET A 19 12.99 6.65 5.19
C MET A 19 12.18 7.26 4.04
N VAL A 20 11.72 8.47 4.28
CA VAL A 20 11.04 9.32 3.31
C VAL A 20 11.83 10.62 3.23
N ASP A 21 12.23 11.04 2.02
CA ASP A 21 13.00 12.28 1.83
C ASP A 21 12.12 13.50 2.17
N ARG A 22 11.09 13.68 1.34
CA ARG A 22 10.21 14.82 1.39
C ARG A 22 8.76 14.39 1.26
N LEU A 23 7.95 14.81 2.22
CA LEU A 23 6.50 14.71 2.22
C LEU A 23 5.92 16.11 2.07
N VAL A 24 5.13 16.32 1.02
CA VAL A 24 4.37 17.55 0.79
C VAL A 24 2.88 17.21 0.84
N VAL A 25 2.16 17.87 1.74
CA VAL A 25 0.71 17.76 1.86
C VAL A 25 0.10 19.13 1.57
N ASP A 26 -0.56 19.25 0.41
CA ASP A 26 -1.29 20.45 0.02
C ASP A 26 -2.77 20.27 0.35
N ILE A 27 -3.21 20.97 1.41
CA ILE A 27 -4.58 20.92 1.91
C ILE A 27 -5.30 22.21 1.49
N PRO A 28 -6.26 22.13 0.56
CA PRO A 28 -6.99 23.31 0.11
C PRO A 28 -8.11 23.67 1.10
N TRP A 29 -7.77 24.12 2.32
CA TRP A 29 -8.73 24.38 3.41
C TRP A 29 -9.98 25.17 3.01
N MET A 30 -9.81 26.22 2.19
CA MET A 30 -10.91 27.09 1.75
C MET A 30 -11.71 26.50 0.57
N HIS A 31 -11.24 25.40 -0.01
CA HIS A 31 -11.72 24.84 -1.27
C HIS A 31 -11.79 23.29 -1.24
N LEU A 32 -11.96 22.67 -0.07
CA LEU A 32 -12.04 21.20 0.07
C LEU A 32 -13.20 20.56 -0.73
N SER A 33 -14.20 21.36 -1.09
CA SER A 33 -15.34 20.96 -1.93
C SER A 33 -15.12 21.17 -3.42
N SER A 34 -14.02 21.82 -3.83
CA SER A 34 -13.73 22.17 -5.24
C SER A 34 -12.30 21.90 -5.70
N ARG A 35 -11.38 21.58 -4.79
CA ARG A 35 -9.98 21.23 -5.06
C ARG A 35 -9.57 19.97 -4.32
N PRO A 36 -8.77 19.09 -4.95
CA PRO A 36 -8.30 17.86 -4.33
C PRO A 36 -7.24 18.13 -3.27
N LEU A 37 -7.20 17.31 -2.21
CA LEU A 37 -6.03 17.22 -1.34
C LEU A 37 -4.92 16.49 -2.09
N ILE A 38 -3.71 17.05 -2.09
CA ILE A 38 -2.55 16.47 -2.81
C ILE A 38 -1.51 16.02 -1.79
N ILE A 39 -1.14 14.74 -1.84
CA ILE A 39 -0.01 14.16 -1.11
C ILE A 39 1.06 13.82 -2.12
N SER A 40 2.26 14.37 -1.94
CA SER A 40 3.42 14.07 -2.77
C SER A 40 4.60 13.62 -1.91
N ILE A 41 5.21 12.51 -2.30
CA ILE A 41 6.40 11.96 -1.66
C ILE A 41 7.50 11.84 -2.74
N ASP A 42 8.67 12.44 -2.50
CA ASP A 42 9.74 12.46 -3.51
C ASP A 42 10.55 11.15 -3.58
N SER A 43 10.82 10.53 -2.43
CA SER A 43 11.50 9.24 -2.36
C SER A 43 11.04 8.47 -1.13
N MET A 44 10.80 7.16 -1.28
CA MET A 44 10.38 6.28 -0.19
C MET A 44 11.15 4.96 -0.27
N TYR A 45 11.96 4.70 0.76
CA TYR A 45 12.75 3.47 0.86
C TYR A 45 12.36 2.69 2.10
N LEU A 46 12.30 1.36 1.94
CA LEU A 46 11.95 0.43 3.00
C LEU A 46 12.88 -0.77 2.93
N SER A 47 13.52 -1.10 4.06
CA SER A 47 14.22 -2.38 4.27
C SER A 47 13.49 -3.15 5.36
N ALA A 48 13.05 -4.34 5.01
CA ALA A 48 12.44 -5.32 5.89
C ALA A 48 13.34 -6.55 5.95
N THR A 49 13.18 -7.34 7.00
CA THR A 49 13.76 -8.67 7.11
C THR A 49 12.64 -9.67 7.25
N GLU A 50 12.92 -10.95 7.04
CA GLU A 50 12.12 -12.02 7.59
C GLU A 50 11.81 -11.73 9.07
N ASN A 51 10.57 -11.96 9.50
CA ASN A 51 10.36 -12.04 10.94
C ASN A 51 11.30 -13.14 11.42
N THR A 52 11.93 -12.98 12.58
CA THR A 52 12.48 -14.11 13.32
C THR A 52 11.34 -15.05 13.67
N PHE A 53 10.88 -15.86 12.70
CA PHE A 53 10.21 -17.12 12.91
C PHE A 53 11.30 -18.07 13.38
N THR A 54 11.85 -17.82 14.58
CA THR A 54 12.43 -18.90 15.36
C THR A 54 11.39 -20.02 15.38
N ALA A 55 11.84 -21.28 15.27
CA ALA A 55 11.04 -22.51 15.23
C ALA A 55 9.95 -22.70 16.33
N ALA A 56 9.72 -21.67 17.17
CA ALA A 56 8.67 -21.55 18.16
C ALA A 56 7.42 -20.76 17.68
N PHE A 57 7.36 -20.26 16.44
CA PHE A 57 6.12 -19.68 15.91
C PHE A 57 5.26 -20.81 15.32
N ASP A 58 4.35 -21.32 16.14
CA ASP A 58 3.60 -22.52 15.83
C ASP A 58 2.49 -22.22 14.79
N ARG A 59 1.93 -23.23 14.12
CA ARG A 59 0.72 -23.04 13.28
C ARG A 59 -0.42 -22.37 14.05
N GLN A 60 -0.44 -22.54 15.37
CA GLN A 60 -1.37 -21.88 16.29
C GLN A 60 -1.18 -20.36 16.33
N ASP A 61 0.05 -19.84 16.28
CA ASP A 61 0.31 -18.40 16.34
C ASP A 61 -0.07 -17.70 15.04
N PHE A 62 0.15 -18.36 13.88
CA PHE A 62 -0.35 -17.86 12.60
C PHE A 62 -1.88 -17.85 12.54
N ALA A 63 -2.54 -18.90 13.05
CA ALA A 63 -3.99 -18.94 13.18
C ALA A 63 -4.51 -17.87 14.14
N HIS A 64 -3.81 -17.62 15.25
CA HIS A 64 -4.12 -16.55 16.20
C HIS A 64 -3.93 -15.16 15.58
N LEU A 65 -2.86 -14.91 14.82
CA LEU A 65 -2.66 -13.67 14.08
C LEU A 65 -3.76 -13.47 13.04
N GLN A 66 -4.10 -14.51 12.28
CA GLN A 66 -5.17 -14.47 11.29
C GLN A 66 -6.53 -14.22 11.94
N GLN A 67 -6.77 -14.81 13.12
CA GLN A 67 -7.96 -14.57 13.92
C GLN A 67 -7.97 -13.15 14.47
N GLN A 68 -6.87 -12.64 15.02
CA GLN A 68 -6.76 -11.25 15.47
C GLN A 68 -6.99 -10.26 14.32
N GLN A 69 -6.50 -10.54 13.11
CA GLN A 69 -6.79 -9.71 11.94
C GLN A 69 -8.29 -9.73 11.59
N LYS A 70 -8.91 -10.92 11.60
CA LYS A 70 -10.37 -11.04 11.39
C LYS A 70 -11.15 -10.30 12.47
N ASP A 71 -10.79 -10.46 13.73
CA ASP A 71 -11.44 -9.83 14.88
C ASP A 71 -11.24 -8.32 14.85
N ARG A 72 -10.06 -7.82 14.46
CA ARG A 72 -9.82 -6.39 14.23
C ARG A 72 -10.65 -5.85 13.07
N ALA A 73 -10.75 -6.60 11.96
CA ALA A 73 -11.59 -6.21 10.83
C ALA A 73 -13.08 -6.17 11.23
N LEU A 74 -13.54 -7.15 12.01
CA LEU A 74 -14.90 -7.19 12.56
C LEU A 74 -15.15 -6.03 13.53
N HIS A 75 -14.21 -5.78 14.45
CA HIS A 75 -14.31 -4.70 15.42
C HIS A 75 -14.31 -3.32 14.73
N THR A 76 -13.46 -3.13 13.72
CA THR A 76 -13.46 -1.91 12.90
C THR A 76 -14.80 -1.74 12.19
N PHE A 77 -15.33 -2.81 11.59
CA PHE A 77 -16.65 -2.81 10.98
C PHE A 77 -17.78 -2.51 11.97
N GLU A 78 -17.72 -3.05 13.19
CA GLU A 78 -18.68 -2.79 14.26
C GLU A 78 -18.61 -1.35 14.75
N ILE A 79 -17.41 -0.79 14.93
CA ILE A 79 -17.22 0.64 15.25
C ILE A 79 -17.78 1.51 14.14
N GLU A 80 -17.48 1.23 12.88
CA GLU A 80 -18.01 1.97 11.75
C GLU A 80 -19.55 1.88 11.69
N ARG A 81 -20.12 0.70 11.95
CA ARG A 81 -21.57 0.48 11.98
C ARG A 81 -22.22 1.24 13.14
N GLN A 82 -21.62 1.19 14.34
CA GLN A 82 -22.09 1.92 15.51
C GLN A 82 -21.95 3.43 15.33
N ALA A 83 -20.85 3.90 14.72
CA ALA A 83 -20.66 5.30 14.37
C ALA A 83 -21.70 5.76 13.34
N GLN A 84 -22.06 4.94 12.36
CA GLN A 84 -23.15 5.22 11.42
C GLN A 84 -24.54 5.22 12.10
N GLU A 85 -24.82 4.26 12.98
CA GLU A 85 -26.08 4.21 13.74
C GLU A 85 -26.18 5.38 14.73
N ALA A 86 -25.08 5.74 15.39
CA ALA A 86 -24.99 6.89 16.28
C ALA A 86 -25.08 8.21 15.51
N ALA A 87 -24.46 8.32 14.33
CA ALA A 87 -24.64 9.47 13.45
C ALA A 87 -26.09 9.61 12.97
N ARG A 88 -26.78 8.50 12.67
CA ARG A 88 -28.21 8.51 12.35
C ARG A 88 -29.09 8.97 13.52
N LYS A 89 -28.77 8.56 14.75
CA LYS A 89 -29.50 8.98 15.96
C LYS A 89 -29.17 10.41 16.39
N ALA A 90 -27.89 10.81 16.29
CA ALA A 90 -27.45 12.18 16.56
C ALA A 90 -28.00 13.19 15.54
N MET A 91 -28.41 12.72 14.35
CA MET A 91 -29.15 13.50 13.36
C MET A 91 -30.53 13.98 13.84
N GLU A 92 -31.03 13.47 14.98
CA GLU A 92 -32.24 13.95 15.66
C GLU A 92 -31.98 15.19 16.55
N ASP A 93 -30.72 15.49 16.91
CA ASP A 93 -30.32 16.70 17.65
C ASP A 93 -29.62 17.71 16.72
N THR A 94 -30.34 18.77 16.36
CA THR A 94 -30.09 19.65 15.21
C THR A 94 -28.72 20.35 15.19
N GLU A 95 -28.13 20.69 16.34
CA GLU A 95 -26.86 21.45 16.40
C GLU A 95 -25.60 20.57 16.37
N LEU A 96 -25.63 19.40 17.04
CA LEU A 96 -24.53 18.43 17.01
C LEU A 96 -24.53 17.66 15.69
N ALA A 97 -25.70 17.36 15.11
CA ALA A 97 -25.87 16.83 13.76
C ALA A 97 -25.22 17.71 12.69
N GLN A 98 -25.40 19.03 12.79
CA GLN A 98 -24.86 19.97 11.81
C GLN A 98 -23.33 20.04 11.85
N LYS A 99 -22.73 20.09 13.04
CA LYS A 99 -21.26 20.11 13.16
C LYS A 99 -20.65 18.75 12.80
N SER A 100 -21.16 17.65 13.33
CA SER A 100 -20.67 16.29 13.03
C SER A 100 -20.88 15.89 11.57
N GLY A 101 -22.03 16.24 10.98
CA GLY A 101 -22.31 16.02 9.56
C GLY A 101 -21.42 16.85 8.64
N TRP A 102 -21.10 18.09 9.03
CA TRP A 102 -20.14 18.93 8.32
C TRP A 102 -18.72 18.32 8.34
N PHE A 103 -18.22 17.89 9.50
CA PHE A 103 -16.89 17.23 9.60
C PHE A 103 -16.84 15.90 8.85
N SER A 104 -17.88 15.07 8.95
CA SER A 104 -17.98 13.80 8.23
C SER A 104 -17.95 14.00 6.72
N GLY A 105 -18.76 14.95 6.20
CA GLY A 105 -18.77 15.28 4.78
C GLY A 105 -17.44 15.85 4.26
N LEU A 106 -16.67 16.55 5.11
CA LEU A 106 -15.32 17.00 4.78
C LEU A 106 -14.35 15.82 4.66
N ILE A 107 -14.36 14.88 5.60
CA ILE A 107 -13.50 13.68 5.56
C ILE A 107 -13.84 12.85 4.33
N GLU A 108 -15.13 12.65 4.05
CA GLU A 108 -15.59 11.92 2.87
C GLU A 108 -15.18 12.63 1.57
N SER A 109 -15.29 13.95 1.50
CA SER A 109 -14.81 14.74 0.34
C SER A 109 -13.29 14.63 0.16
N ILE A 110 -12.53 14.64 1.26
CA ILE A 110 -11.07 14.45 1.25
C ILE A 110 -10.72 13.06 0.70
N ILE A 111 -11.31 11.99 1.24
CA ILE A 111 -11.05 10.61 0.80
C ILE A 111 -11.47 10.42 -0.67
N ASN A 112 -12.61 11.01 -1.05
CA ASN A 112 -13.13 10.93 -2.41
C ASN A 112 -12.28 11.68 -3.42
N ASN A 113 -11.56 12.74 -3.04
CA ASN A 113 -10.80 13.58 -3.97
C ASN A 113 -9.29 13.62 -3.70
N ILE A 114 -8.76 12.71 -2.89
CA ILE A 114 -7.32 12.63 -2.64
C ILE A 114 -6.55 12.27 -3.91
N LYS A 115 -5.45 12.99 -4.14
CA LYS A 115 -4.43 12.68 -5.12
C LYS A 115 -3.13 12.34 -4.39
N VAL A 116 -2.58 11.17 -4.66
CA VAL A 116 -1.34 10.70 -4.07
C VAL A 116 -0.32 10.50 -5.19
N SER A 117 0.90 10.98 -4.99
CA SER A 117 2.04 10.67 -5.85
C SER A 117 3.24 10.34 -4.98
N ILE A 118 3.88 9.21 -5.26
CA ILE A 118 5.10 8.77 -4.60
C ILE A 118 6.10 8.52 -5.72
N LYS A 119 7.26 9.15 -5.67
CA LYS A 119 8.38 8.92 -6.58
C LYS A 119 9.42 8.06 -5.88
N GLN A 120 10.27 7.42 -6.68
CA GLN A 120 11.40 6.60 -6.24
C GLN A 120 11.06 5.69 -5.06
N VAL A 121 10.26 4.67 -5.35
CA VAL A 121 9.86 3.68 -4.34
C VAL A 121 10.78 2.48 -4.48
N HIS A 122 11.46 2.13 -3.38
CA HIS A 122 12.31 0.95 -3.30
C HIS A 122 12.01 0.21 -2.01
N VAL A 123 11.41 -0.97 -2.13
CA VAL A 123 11.15 -1.90 -1.04
C VAL A 123 12.10 -3.06 -1.19
N ARG A 124 12.86 -3.33 -0.14
CA ARG A 124 13.84 -4.40 -0.04
C ARG A 124 13.48 -5.28 1.15
N MET A 125 13.43 -6.57 0.92
CA MET A 125 13.29 -7.58 1.96
C MET A 125 14.56 -8.43 1.92
N GLU A 126 15.35 -8.33 2.97
CA GLU A 126 16.55 -9.14 3.12
C GLU A 126 16.15 -10.45 3.81
N ILE A 127 16.56 -11.59 3.25
CA ILE A 127 16.36 -12.91 3.84
C ILE A 127 17.74 -13.48 4.15
N MET A 128 18.02 -13.69 5.42
CA MET A 128 19.30 -14.19 5.92
C MET A 128 19.36 -15.72 5.92
N ASP A 129 20.58 -16.22 6.08
CA ASP A 129 20.79 -17.65 6.24
C ASP A 129 20.16 -18.12 7.55
N THR A 130 19.27 -19.09 7.42
CA THR A 130 18.82 -19.90 8.54
C THR A 130 19.25 -21.31 8.20
N GLU A 131 20.12 -21.90 9.02
CA GLU A 131 20.73 -23.23 8.77
C GLU A 131 19.69 -24.32 8.44
N GLU A 132 18.42 -24.09 8.79
CA GLU A 132 17.29 -24.99 8.62
C GLU A 132 16.48 -24.77 7.33
N CYS A 133 16.42 -23.55 6.76
CA CYS A 133 15.46 -23.23 5.68
C CYS A 133 16.06 -22.49 4.48
N VAL A 134 17.03 -21.58 4.69
CA VAL A 134 17.59 -20.73 3.64
C VAL A 134 19.12 -20.88 3.61
N PRO A 135 19.69 -21.80 2.82
CA PRO A 135 21.13 -22.10 2.85
C PRO A 135 22.01 -21.00 2.24
N LYS A 136 21.40 -19.98 1.63
CA LYS A 136 22.07 -18.83 1.03
C LYS A 136 21.17 -17.61 1.17
N PRO A 137 21.67 -16.51 1.77
CA PRO A 137 20.94 -15.25 1.83
C PRO A 137 20.51 -14.78 0.44
N PHE A 138 19.36 -14.11 0.37
CA PHE A 138 18.87 -13.48 -0.85
C PHE A 138 17.97 -12.30 -0.51
N VAL A 139 17.73 -11.43 -1.48
CA VAL A 139 16.89 -10.25 -1.31
C VAL A 139 15.77 -10.31 -2.29
N LEU A 140 14.57 -10.13 -1.78
CA LEU A 140 13.40 -9.83 -2.59
C LEU A 140 13.24 -8.33 -2.62
N GLY A 141 13.08 -7.77 -3.80
CA GLY A 141 12.85 -6.35 -3.91
C GLY A 141 11.78 -6.00 -4.91
N LEU A 142 11.18 -4.86 -4.66
CA LEU A 142 10.21 -4.22 -5.51
C LEU A 142 10.60 -2.76 -5.65
N GLN A 143 10.69 -2.30 -6.89
CA GLN A 143 11.02 -0.92 -7.17
C GLN A 143 10.11 -0.34 -8.24
N MET A 144 9.93 0.98 -8.19
CA MET A 144 9.25 1.72 -9.24
C MET A 144 9.68 3.18 -9.23
N ARG A 145 9.74 3.78 -10.42
CA ARG A 145 10.03 5.20 -10.59
C ARG A 145 8.95 6.07 -9.95
N SER A 146 7.69 5.67 -10.10
CA SER A 146 6.59 6.38 -9.47
C SER A 146 5.33 5.54 -9.29
N LEU A 147 4.59 5.87 -8.25
CA LEU A 147 3.22 5.47 -7.99
C LEU A 147 2.36 6.73 -7.95
N SER A 148 1.20 6.73 -8.62
CA SER A 148 0.22 7.80 -8.46
C SER A 148 -1.19 7.26 -8.41
N LEU A 149 -1.99 7.78 -7.48
CA LEU A 149 -3.40 7.46 -7.31
C LEU A 149 -4.21 8.76 -7.41
N GLN A 150 -5.23 8.76 -8.24
CA GLN A 150 -6.15 9.90 -8.31
C GLN A 150 -7.57 9.45 -8.61
N THR A 151 -8.53 10.21 -8.11
CA THR A 151 -9.93 10.08 -8.50
C THR A 151 -10.13 10.57 -9.93
N CYS A 152 -11.00 9.89 -10.67
CA CYS A 152 -11.33 10.18 -12.06
C CYS A 152 -12.84 10.08 -12.29
N ASP A 153 -13.30 10.48 -13.46
CA ASP A 153 -14.68 10.27 -13.87
C ASP A 153 -14.92 8.83 -14.38
N GLU A 154 -16.16 8.56 -14.83
CA GLU A 154 -16.59 7.28 -15.41
C GLU A 154 -15.80 6.89 -16.67
N HIS A 155 -15.21 7.87 -17.36
CA HIS A 155 -14.38 7.69 -18.55
C HIS A 155 -12.87 7.63 -18.22
N TYR A 156 -12.52 7.59 -16.93
CA TYR A 156 -11.16 7.58 -16.40
C TYR A 156 -10.34 8.80 -16.81
N GLN A 157 -11.00 9.93 -17.05
CA GLN A 157 -10.32 11.22 -17.21
C GLN A 157 -10.07 11.83 -15.82
N PRO A 158 -8.90 12.47 -15.61
CA PRO A 158 -8.63 13.19 -14.38
C PRO A 158 -9.64 14.33 -14.21
N LEU A 159 -10.60 14.16 -13.31
CA LEU A 159 -11.63 15.15 -13.03
C LEU A 159 -11.69 15.37 -11.51
N PHE A 160 -11.89 16.61 -11.10
CA PHE A 160 -12.36 16.87 -9.75
C PHE A 160 -13.82 16.42 -9.68
N VAL A 161 -14.09 15.32 -8.99
CA VAL A 161 -15.46 14.85 -8.79
C VAL A 161 -16.04 15.71 -7.66
N LYS A 162 -17.01 16.57 -7.98
CA LYS A 162 -17.90 17.12 -6.95
C LYS A 162 -18.66 15.95 -6.35
N ALA A 163 -18.06 15.31 -5.35
CA ALA A 163 -18.57 14.15 -4.68
C ALA A 163 -19.73 14.58 -3.77
N VAL A 164 -20.89 14.81 -4.38
CA VAL A 164 -22.16 14.83 -3.67
C VAL A 164 -23.12 13.97 -4.48
N GLY A 165 -23.33 12.73 -4.03
CA GLY A 165 -24.39 11.85 -4.52
C GLY A 165 -24.04 10.84 -5.62
N SER A 166 -22.76 10.56 -5.90
CA SER A 166 -22.41 9.44 -6.79
C SER A 166 -22.39 8.12 -6.03
N ASP A 167 -23.19 7.15 -6.48
CA ASP A 167 -23.19 5.78 -5.97
C ASP A 167 -21.89 5.02 -6.27
N VAL A 168 -21.06 5.53 -7.19
CA VAL A 168 -19.83 4.88 -7.67
C VAL A 168 -18.66 5.89 -7.70
N THR A 169 -17.53 5.48 -7.13
CA THR A 169 -16.27 6.24 -7.16
C THR A 169 -15.28 5.57 -8.10
N HIS A 170 -14.69 6.33 -9.01
CA HIS A 170 -13.65 5.84 -9.91
C HIS A 170 -12.29 6.38 -9.49
N LYS A 171 -11.29 5.50 -9.42
CA LYS A 171 -9.89 5.87 -9.15
C LYS A 171 -8.98 5.22 -10.19
N THR A 172 -7.93 5.93 -10.56
CA THR A 172 -6.86 5.41 -11.41
C THR A 172 -5.56 5.37 -10.62
N LEU A 173 -4.96 4.20 -10.53
CA LEU A 173 -3.61 3.98 -10.03
C LEU A 173 -2.68 3.77 -11.22
N MET A 174 -1.56 4.49 -11.24
CA MET A 174 -0.50 4.36 -12.23
C MET A 174 0.78 3.99 -11.50
N LEU A 175 1.44 2.93 -11.94
CA LEU A 175 2.78 2.54 -11.53
C LEU A 175 3.67 2.67 -12.76
N GLN A 176 4.80 3.34 -12.61
CA GLN A 176 5.78 3.51 -13.69
C GLN A 176 7.07 2.79 -13.37
N ASP A 177 7.61 2.08 -14.36
CA ASP A 177 8.80 1.25 -14.23
C ASP A 177 8.73 0.28 -13.04
N LEU A 178 7.56 -0.33 -12.80
CA LEU A 178 7.40 -1.34 -11.75
C LEU A 178 8.25 -2.55 -12.09
N ALA A 179 9.19 -2.90 -11.22
CA ALA A 179 10.03 -4.07 -11.33
C ALA A 179 10.07 -4.83 -10.01
N ALA A 180 10.28 -6.14 -10.11
CA ALA A 180 10.54 -7.00 -8.97
C ALA A 180 11.80 -7.82 -9.22
N PHE A 181 12.61 -8.03 -8.20
CA PHE A 181 13.90 -8.68 -8.33
C PHE A 181 14.19 -9.64 -7.18
N VAL A 182 15.09 -10.58 -7.46
CA VAL A 182 15.62 -11.53 -6.48
C VAL A 182 17.13 -11.58 -6.64
N ASP A 183 17.86 -10.94 -5.72
CA ASP A 183 19.32 -10.87 -5.76
C ASP A 183 19.96 -11.92 -4.86
N HIS A 184 20.95 -12.66 -5.37
CA HIS A 184 21.71 -13.69 -4.64
C HIS A 184 23.18 -13.33 -4.40
N THR A 185 23.75 -12.43 -5.20
CA THR A 185 25.18 -12.10 -5.17
C THR A 185 25.40 -10.60 -4.99
N GLY A 186 26.54 -10.21 -4.40
CA GLY A 186 26.85 -8.78 -4.19
C GLY A 186 25.97 -8.07 -3.15
N MET A 187 25.35 -8.85 -2.26
CA MET A 187 24.43 -8.33 -1.25
C MET A 187 25.19 -7.55 -0.18
N VAL A 188 24.94 -6.25 -0.11
CA VAL A 188 25.29 -5.46 1.08
C VAL A 188 24.18 -5.68 2.10
N GLN A 189 24.52 -6.25 3.26
CA GLN A 189 23.60 -6.29 4.39
C GLN A 189 23.37 -4.86 4.88
N THR A 190 22.10 -4.45 4.92
CA THR A 190 21.77 -3.05 5.18
C THR A 190 21.76 -2.69 6.67
N GLU A 191 21.74 -3.70 7.55
CA GLU A 191 21.68 -3.53 9.01
C GLU A 191 22.90 -2.79 9.58
N GLY A 192 24.10 -3.07 9.05
CA GLY A 192 25.35 -2.46 9.52
C GLY A 192 25.61 -1.04 9.01
N LEU A 193 24.79 -0.53 8.09
CA LEU A 193 24.97 0.79 7.50
C LEU A 193 24.45 1.89 8.43
N THR A 194 25.14 3.04 8.45
CA THR A 194 24.58 4.27 9.01
C THR A 194 23.36 4.74 8.21
N ASP A 195 22.55 5.64 8.77
CA ASP A 195 21.36 6.16 8.07
C ASP A 195 21.73 6.83 6.73
N GLN A 196 22.85 7.54 6.68
CA GLN A 196 23.33 8.18 5.45
C GLN A 196 23.78 7.15 4.41
N GLU A 197 24.61 6.18 4.79
CA GLU A 197 25.08 5.14 3.87
C GLU A 197 23.92 4.29 3.33
N TRP A 198 22.97 3.97 4.22
CA TRP A 198 21.76 3.25 3.86
C TRP A 198 20.90 4.03 2.85
N TRP A 199 20.73 5.33 3.09
CA TRP A 199 20.01 6.20 2.18
C TRP A 199 20.65 6.26 0.80
N GLU A 200 21.96 6.48 0.75
CA GLU A 200 22.73 6.55 -0.48
C GLU A 200 22.73 5.21 -1.22
N TYR A 201 22.72 4.08 -0.50
CA TYR A 201 22.60 2.75 -1.09
C TYR A 201 21.21 2.52 -1.68
N MET A 202 20.15 2.73 -0.90
CA MET A 202 18.77 2.49 -1.32
C MET A 202 18.33 3.44 -2.44
N GLY A 203 18.89 4.65 -2.49
CA GLY A 203 18.61 5.65 -3.53
C GLY A 203 19.26 5.38 -4.89
N LYS A 204 20.15 4.40 -5.00
CA LYS A 204 20.72 3.98 -6.30
C LYS A 204 19.75 3.05 -7.02
N MET A 205 18.70 3.62 -7.61
CA MET A 205 17.70 2.85 -8.36
C MET A 205 18.24 2.20 -9.64
N ASP A 206 19.41 2.64 -10.12
CA ASP A 206 20.10 2.08 -11.29
C ASP A 206 21.03 0.90 -10.94
N VAL A 207 20.95 0.36 -9.72
CA VAL A 207 21.67 -0.87 -9.37
C VAL A 207 21.18 -2.00 -10.27
N ARG A 208 22.13 -2.80 -10.75
CA ARG A 208 21.82 -4.00 -11.52
C ARG A 208 21.26 -5.05 -10.57
N HIS A 209 19.95 -5.18 -10.60
CA HIS A 209 19.21 -6.25 -9.93
C HIS A 209 18.95 -7.41 -10.90
N ASP A 210 18.86 -8.61 -10.34
CA ASP A 210 18.41 -9.78 -11.08
C ASP A 210 16.88 -9.79 -11.11
N TYR A 211 16.30 -9.07 -12.08
CA TYR A 211 14.86 -8.88 -12.20
C TYR A 211 14.11 -10.18 -12.52
N ILE A 212 13.12 -10.49 -11.69
CA ILE A 212 12.11 -11.52 -11.99
C ILE A 212 10.95 -10.97 -12.81
N VAL A 213 10.64 -9.68 -12.60
CA VAL A 213 9.70 -8.89 -13.38
C VAL A 213 10.50 -7.69 -13.88
N GLN A 214 10.72 -7.63 -15.18
CA GLN A 214 11.38 -6.47 -15.80
C GLN A 214 10.52 -5.21 -15.61
N PRO A 215 11.14 -4.01 -15.54
CA PRO A 215 10.42 -2.75 -15.38
C PRO A 215 9.26 -2.61 -16.39
N MET A 216 8.07 -2.34 -15.88
CA MET A 216 6.87 -2.15 -16.70
C MET A 216 5.94 -1.07 -16.14
N ASP A 217 5.25 -0.37 -17.04
CA ASP A 217 4.16 0.52 -16.65
C ASP A 217 2.87 -0.29 -16.42
N VAL A 218 2.20 0.00 -15.31
CA VAL A 218 0.92 -0.59 -14.90
C VAL A 218 -0.11 0.50 -14.67
N LYS A 219 -1.26 0.38 -15.33
CA LYS A 219 -2.43 1.25 -15.11
C LYS A 219 -3.57 0.41 -14.55
N VAL A 220 -4.01 0.72 -13.34
CA VAL A 220 -5.16 0.11 -12.69
C VAL A 220 -6.30 1.10 -12.64
N ARG A 221 -7.44 0.68 -13.16
CA ARG A 221 -8.72 1.40 -13.16
C ARG A 221 -9.64 0.71 -12.16
N LEU A 222 -9.95 1.41 -11.08
CA LEU A 222 -10.78 0.93 -9.98
C LEU A 222 -12.14 1.65 -10.02
N SER A 223 -13.22 0.89 -9.92
CA SER A 223 -14.56 1.41 -9.63
C SER A 223 -15.06 0.78 -8.34
N LEU A 224 -15.40 1.62 -7.36
CA LEU A 224 -15.91 1.23 -6.06
C LEU A 224 -17.34 1.71 -5.93
N ARG A 225 -18.26 0.80 -5.69
CA ARG A 225 -19.67 1.14 -5.42
C ARG A 225 -19.87 1.31 -3.92
N SER A 226 -20.54 2.40 -3.54
CA SER A 226 -20.91 2.66 -2.15
C SER A 226 -21.75 1.52 -1.56
N ALA A 227 -21.64 1.31 -0.24
CA ALA A 227 -22.42 0.31 0.48
C ALA A 227 -23.93 0.60 0.44
N SER A 228 -24.32 1.88 0.39
CA SER A 228 -25.71 2.33 0.31
C SER A 228 -26.32 2.23 -1.09
N ALA A 229 -25.49 2.02 -2.12
CA ALA A 229 -25.95 2.02 -3.51
C ALA A 229 -26.68 0.71 -3.88
N PRO A 230 -27.70 0.76 -4.78
CA PRO A 230 -28.43 -0.41 -5.25
C PRO A 230 -27.54 -1.52 -5.83
N ALA A 231 -27.82 -2.78 -5.49
CA ALA A 231 -27.06 -3.94 -6.01
C ALA A 231 -27.14 -4.09 -7.54
N LYS A 232 -28.17 -3.51 -8.18
CA LYS A 232 -28.38 -3.54 -9.64
C LYS A 232 -27.32 -2.76 -10.42
N LEU A 233 -26.55 -1.89 -9.78
CA LEU A 233 -25.45 -1.13 -10.40
C LEU A 233 -24.18 -1.97 -10.66
N GLY A 234 -24.18 -3.26 -10.26
CA GLY A 234 -23.10 -4.20 -10.56
C GLY A 234 -22.20 -4.52 -9.35
N PRO A 235 -21.00 -5.09 -9.60
CA PRO A 235 -20.11 -5.55 -8.54
C PRO A 235 -19.66 -4.39 -7.65
N ARG A 236 -19.43 -4.66 -6.36
CA ARG A 236 -18.98 -3.62 -5.41
C ARG A 236 -17.59 -3.09 -5.74
N ILE A 237 -16.75 -3.95 -6.29
CA ILE A 237 -15.37 -3.65 -6.69
C ILE A 237 -15.22 -4.12 -8.13
N LYS A 238 -14.82 -3.21 -9.02
CA LYS A 238 -14.43 -3.53 -10.39
C LYS A 238 -13.01 -3.04 -10.61
N LEU A 239 -12.12 -3.94 -11.03
CA LEU A 239 -10.72 -3.66 -11.31
C LEU A 239 -10.42 -3.98 -12.78
N ASN A 240 -9.78 -3.05 -13.47
CA ASN A 240 -9.23 -3.25 -14.80
C ASN A 240 -7.74 -2.89 -14.77
N VAL A 241 -6.89 -3.89 -14.99
CA VAL A 241 -5.44 -3.77 -14.95
C VAL A 241 -4.89 -3.84 -16.36
N ILE A 242 -4.15 -2.81 -16.76
CA ILE A 242 -3.56 -2.65 -18.09
C ILE A 242 -2.05 -2.59 -17.90
N LEU A 243 -1.35 -3.54 -18.53
CA LEU A 243 0.10 -3.64 -18.51
C LEU A 243 0.65 -3.18 -19.86
N SER A 244 1.76 -2.46 -19.86
CA SER A 244 2.49 -2.09 -21.08
C SER A 244 3.15 -3.32 -21.74
N SER A 245 3.91 -4.07 -20.96
CA SER A 245 4.53 -5.35 -21.32
C SER A 245 4.87 -6.12 -20.06
N LEU A 246 4.71 -7.45 -20.07
CA LEU A 246 5.09 -8.30 -18.94
C LEU A 246 6.20 -9.25 -19.38
N ASN A 247 7.42 -8.98 -18.95
CA ASN A 247 8.58 -9.86 -19.18
C ASN A 247 8.98 -10.48 -17.85
N LEU A 248 8.80 -11.81 -17.77
CA LEU A 248 9.17 -12.60 -16.61
C LEU A 248 10.43 -13.40 -16.92
N THR A 249 11.36 -13.43 -15.98
CA THR A 249 12.59 -14.23 -16.10
C THR A 249 12.88 -14.82 -14.73
N LEU A 250 13.11 -16.12 -14.66
CA LEU A 250 13.40 -16.76 -13.38
C LEU A 250 14.55 -17.72 -13.57
N SER A 251 15.66 -17.46 -12.86
CA SER A 251 16.79 -18.38 -12.83
C SER A 251 16.49 -19.58 -11.93
N HIS A 252 17.27 -20.65 -12.07
CA HIS A 252 17.15 -21.81 -11.19
C HIS A 252 17.40 -21.45 -9.71
N GLU A 253 18.33 -20.52 -9.45
CA GLU A 253 18.62 -20.06 -8.09
C GLU A 253 17.45 -19.28 -7.50
N GLN A 254 16.88 -18.34 -8.28
CA GLN A 254 15.73 -17.54 -7.86
C GLN A 254 14.48 -18.41 -7.61
N LEU A 255 14.24 -19.40 -8.47
CA LEU A 255 13.15 -20.36 -8.26
C LEU A 255 13.35 -21.14 -6.96
N GLY A 256 14.58 -21.61 -6.70
CA GLY A 256 14.91 -22.31 -5.46
C GLY A 256 14.70 -21.46 -4.21
N ALA A 257 14.99 -20.16 -4.29
CA ALA A 257 14.77 -19.21 -3.20
C ALA A 257 13.28 -18.96 -2.95
N LEU A 258 12.51 -18.66 -4.00
CA LEU A 258 11.09 -18.33 -3.90
C LEU A 258 10.24 -19.51 -3.39
N VAL A 259 10.58 -20.74 -3.77
CA VAL A 259 9.86 -21.94 -3.32
C VAL A 259 10.08 -22.22 -1.83
N ARG A 260 11.19 -21.78 -1.25
CA ARG A 260 11.50 -21.99 0.19
C ARG A 260 10.91 -20.91 1.09
N LEU A 261 10.54 -19.74 0.55
CA LEU A 261 9.94 -18.67 1.35
C LEU A 261 8.74 -19.13 2.20
N PRO A 262 7.75 -19.88 1.67
CA PRO A 262 6.61 -20.32 2.46
C PRO A 262 6.94 -21.36 3.53
N THR A 263 8.12 -21.99 3.47
CA THR A 263 8.59 -22.91 4.51
C THR A 263 9.35 -22.20 5.63
N CYS A 264 9.68 -20.92 5.44
CA CYS A 264 10.34 -20.06 6.43
C CYS A 264 9.37 -19.13 7.19
N VAL A 265 8.09 -19.06 6.75
CA VAL A 265 7.05 -18.12 7.21
C VAL A 265 5.88 -18.88 7.84
#